data_AF-A0A924VGL0-F1
#
_entry.id   AF-A0A924VGL0-F1
#
_cell.length_a   1.000
_cell.length_b   1.000
_cell.length_c   1.000
_cell.angle_alpha   90.00
_cell.angle_beta   90.00
_cell.angle_gamma   90.00
#
_symmetry.space_group_name_H-M   'P 1'
#
loop_
_entity.id
_entity.type
_entity.pdbx_description
1 polymer ?
#
loop_
_entity_poly.entity_id
_entity_poly.type
_entity_poly.pdbx_seq_one_letter_code
_entity_poly.pdbx_strand_id
1 'polypeptide(L)'
;MFDFDAERLRGVILEIARSNISSEAWNWFQEKLDLTAAPAVNTTFSVMARKTGKEIVNVTPADEQIITEIKPGWAVKGWTADRLCRVSFLMNLDPSDKDVYYKTIENLFLAAEMTELVALYSSLPV
;
A
#
# COMPACT_ATOMS: atom_id res chain seq x y z
N MET A 1 3.45 8.48 21.13
CA MET A 1 2.68 7.25 21.36
C MET A 1 2.85 6.45 20.08
N PHE A 2 3.57 5.32 20.11
CA PHE A 2 3.64 4.45 18.93
C PHE A 2 2.20 4.00 18.64
N ASP A 3 1.73 4.27 17.43
CA ASP A 3 0.39 3.88 17.00
C ASP A 3 0.44 2.37 16.68
N PHE A 4 0.34 1.56 17.74
CA PHE A 4 0.44 0.10 17.70
C PHE A 4 -0.55 -0.51 16.68
N ASP A 5 -1.70 0.14 16.54
CA ASP A 5 -2.74 -0.25 15.59
C ASP A 5 -2.30 0.01 14.14
N ALA A 6 -1.66 1.14 13.86
CA ALA A 6 -1.09 1.42 12.53
C ALA A 6 0.02 0.42 12.14
N GLU A 7 0.87 0.05 13.10
CA GLU A 7 1.93 -0.95 12.90
C GLU A 7 1.33 -2.33 12.60
N ARG A 8 0.35 -2.75 13.39
CA ARG A 8 -0.35 -4.03 13.22
C ARG A 8 -1.10 -4.08 11.90
N LEU A 9 -1.77 -2.98 11.53
CA LEU A 9 -2.47 -2.87 10.25
C LEU A 9 -1.49 -3.01 9.08
N ARG A 10 -0.34 -2.33 9.16
CA ARG A 10 0.69 -2.42 8.13
C ARG A 10 1.18 -3.85 7.95
N GLY A 11 1.45 -4.56 9.04
CA GLY A 11 1.86 -5.97 8.99
C GLY A 11 0.84 -6.87 8.31
N VAL A 12 -0.45 -6.74 8.68
CA VAL A 12 -1.53 -7.55 8.09
C VAL A 12 -1.69 -7.26 6.59
N ILE A 13 -1.70 -5.99 6.20
CA ILE A 13 -1.83 -5.59 4.79
C ILE A 13 -0.65 -6.09 3.94
N LEU A 14 0.57 -6.07 4.51
CA LEU A 14 1.76 -6.57 3.84
C LEU A 14 1.70 -8.09 3.61
N GLU A 15 1.24 -8.86 4.60
CA GLU A 15 1.10 -10.32 4.46
C GLU A 15 -0.02 -10.73 3.49
N ILE A 16 -1.13 -9.98 3.44
CA ILE A 16 -2.16 -10.18 2.42
C ILE A 16 -1.57 -9.91 1.04
N ALA A 17 -0.80 -8.82 0.86
CA ALA A 17 -0.18 -8.50 -0.41
C ALA A 17 0.78 -9.60 -0.87
N ARG A 18 1.66 -10.07 0.02
CA ARG A 18 2.59 -11.18 -0.22
C ARG A 18 1.89 -12.45 -0.68
N SER A 19 0.79 -12.81 -0.03
CA SER A 19 0.04 -14.03 -0.32
C SER A 19 -0.77 -13.98 -1.61
N ASN A 20 -0.91 -12.80 -2.21
CA ASN A 20 -1.77 -12.56 -3.39
C ASN A 20 -1.00 -12.22 -4.67
N ILE A 21 0.33 -12.19 -4.62
CA ILE A 21 1.18 -11.93 -5.79
C ILE A 21 2.18 -13.06 -5.99
N SER A 22 2.76 -13.16 -7.19
CA SER A 22 3.78 -14.17 -7.47
C SER A 22 5.05 -13.93 -6.64
N SER A 23 5.85 -14.98 -6.43
CA SER A 23 7.14 -14.85 -5.73
C SER A 23 8.08 -13.85 -6.42
N GLU A 24 8.04 -13.77 -7.75
CA GLU A 24 8.81 -12.77 -8.51
C GLU A 24 8.33 -11.35 -8.23
N ALA A 25 7.01 -11.13 -8.24
CA ALA A 25 6.41 -9.84 -7.93
C ALA A 25 6.71 -9.42 -6.48
N TRP A 26 6.67 -10.37 -5.54
CA TRP A 26 7.01 -10.14 -4.14
C TRP A 26 8.48 -9.75 -3.96
N ASN A 27 9.42 -10.48 -4.58
CA ASN A 27 10.84 -10.12 -4.52
C ASN A 27 11.08 -8.70 -5.05
N TRP A 28 10.47 -8.37 -6.19
CA TRP A 28 10.55 -7.01 -6.74
C TRP A 28 9.95 -5.98 -5.78
N PHE A 29 8.79 -6.25 -5.20
CA PHE A 29 8.08 -5.33 -4.30
C PHE A 29 8.86 -5.08 -3.01
N GLN A 30 9.42 -6.13 -2.41
CA GLN A 30 10.21 -6.05 -1.18
C GLN A 30 11.41 -5.11 -1.34
N GLU A 31 12.11 -5.16 -2.47
CA GLU A 31 13.22 -4.24 -2.78
C GLU A 31 12.79 -2.76 -2.86
N LYS A 32 11.49 -2.46 -2.98
CA LYS A 32 11.00 -1.08 -3.11
C LYS A 32 10.51 -0.49 -1.80
N LEU A 33 10.28 -1.30 -0.76
CA LEU A 33 9.71 -0.84 0.51
C LEU A 33 10.58 0.23 1.20
N ASP A 34 11.91 0.20 0.98
CA ASP A 34 12.86 1.14 1.59
C ASP A 34 13.16 2.38 0.72
N LEU A 35 12.37 2.62 -0.34
CA LEU A 35 12.57 3.79 -1.20
C LEU A 35 12.14 5.09 -0.50
N THR A 36 13.05 6.08 -0.51
CA THR A 36 12.80 7.41 0.08
C THR A 36 12.76 8.54 -0.96
N ALA A 37 13.38 8.34 -2.13
CA ALA A 37 13.48 9.37 -3.15
C ALA A 37 12.16 9.52 -3.95
N ALA A 38 11.57 10.71 -3.95
CA ALA A 38 10.27 10.98 -4.58
C ALA A 38 10.14 10.49 -6.04
N PRO A 39 11.14 10.69 -6.95
CA PRO A 39 11.00 10.19 -8.32
C PRO A 39 10.93 8.67 -8.42
N ALA A 40 11.67 7.96 -7.55
CA ALA A 40 11.67 6.50 -7.49
C ALA A 40 10.35 5.97 -6.90
N VAL A 41 9.80 6.66 -5.91
CA VAL A 41 8.47 6.37 -5.33
C VAL A 41 7.38 6.51 -6.40
N ASN A 42 7.35 7.64 -7.11
CA ASN A 42 6.37 7.89 -8.18
C ASN A 42 6.44 6.82 -9.27
N THR A 43 7.66 6.52 -9.74
CA THR A 43 7.85 5.50 -10.78
C THR A 43 7.37 4.13 -10.31
N THR A 44 7.75 3.73 -9.09
CA THR A 44 7.34 2.45 -8.49
C THR A 44 5.83 2.36 -8.36
N PHE A 45 5.20 3.42 -7.87
CA PHE A 45 3.76 3.51 -7.69
C PHE A 45 2.99 3.35 -9.02
N SER A 46 3.47 3.99 -10.10
CA SER A 46 2.86 3.88 -11.42
C SER A 46 3.04 2.51 -12.06
N VAL A 47 4.22 1.88 -11.93
CA VAL A 47 4.47 0.57 -12.54
C VAL A 47 3.89 -0.61 -11.75
N MET A 48 3.31 -0.37 -10.57
CA MET A 48 2.79 -1.41 -9.66
C MET A 48 1.85 -2.37 -10.39
N ALA A 49 0.88 -1.84 -11.14
CA ALA A 49 -0.09 -2.63 -11.90
C ALA A 49 0.54 -3.65 -12.86
N ARG A 50 1.68 -3.29 -13.47
CA ARG A 50 2.41 -4.17 -14.39
C ARG A 50 3.19 -5.26 -13.67
N LYS A 51 3.62 -4.99 -12.43
CA LYS A 51 4.49 -5.87 -11.66
C LYS A 51 3.71 -6.83 -10.77
N THR A 52 2.63 -6.38 -10.16
CA THR A 52 1.84 -7.16 -9.19
C THR A 52 0.57 -7.75 -9.81
N GLY A 53 0.19 -7.30 -11.00
CA GLY A 53 -1.07 -7.68 -11.64
C GLY A 53 -2.29 -6.99 -11.03
N LYS A 54 -3.46 -7.29 -11.59
CA LYS A 54 -4.76 -6.69 -11.20
C LYS A 54 -5.79 -7.73 -10.75
N GLU A 55 -5.35 -8.95 -10.46
CA GLU A 55 -6.23 -10.00 -9.96
C GLU A 55 -6.84 -9.57 -8.62
N ILE A 56 -8.08 -10.00 -8.37
CA ILE A 56 -8.75 -9.72 -7.10
C ILE A 56 -8.05 -10.48 -5.99
N VAL A 57 -7.70 -9.77 -4.92
CA VAL A 57 -7.03 -10.37 -3.77
C VAL A 57 -7.99 -11.28 -3.01
N ASN A 58 -7.51 -12.45 -2.65
CA ASN A 58 -8.14 -13.33 -1.69
C ASN A 58 -7.79 -12.85 -0.28
N VAL A 59 -8.81 -12.47 0.49
CA VAL A 59 -8.69 -12.05 1.89
C VAL A 59 -9.34 -13.12 2.74
N THR A 60 -8.59 -13.70 3.67
CA THR A 60 -9.14 -14.75 4.52
C THR A 60 -10.10 -14.15 5.55
N PRO A 61 -11.08 -14.93 6.07
CA PRO A 61 -11.95 -14.44 7.14
C PRO A 61 -11.18 -13.98 8.40
N ALA A 62 -10.03 -14.60 8.68
CA ALA A 62 -9.17 -14.22 9.80
C ALA A 62 -8.55 -12.83 9.57
N ASP A 63 -8.04 -12.57 8.37
CA ASP A 63 -7.48 -11.26 8.02
C ASP A 63 -8.56 -10.16 8.04
N GLU A 64 -9.75 -10.46 7.51
CA GLU A 64 -10.90 -9.54 7.51
C GLU A 64 -11.32 -9.18 8.94
N GLN A 65 -11.32 -10.16 9.85
CA GLN A 65 -11.58 -9.93 11.27
C GLN A 65 -10.52 -9.02 11.90
N ILE A 66 -9.23 -9.29 11.68
CA ILE A 66 -8.14 -8.49 12.24
C ILE A 66 -8.22 -7.04 11.74
N ILE A 67 -8.47 -6.83 10.44
CA ILE A 67 -8.63 -5.49 9.87
C ILE A 67 -9.82 -4.77 10.51
N THR A 68 -10.94 -5.45 10.67
CA THR A 68 -12.16 -4.85 11.26
C THR A 68 -11.95 -4.46 12.72
N GLU A 69 -11.22 -5.27 13.49
CA GLU A 69 -10.85 -4.96 14.88
C GLU A 69 -9.98 -3.70 14.98
N ILE A 70 -9.01 -3.55 14.07
CA ILE A 70 -8.06 -2.43 14.06
C ILE A 70 -8.69 -1.15 13.50
N LYS A 71 -9.41 -1.27 12.38
CA LYS A 71 -10.01 -0.14 11.65
C LYS A 71 -11.44 -0.49 11.21
N PRO A 72 -12.43 -0.34 12.11
CA PRO A 72 -13.84 -0.62 11.79
C PRO A 72 -14.31 0.16 10.55
N GLY A 73 -15.03 -0.52 9.66
CA GLY A 73 -15.54 0.07 8.41
C GLY A 73 -14.51 0.15 7.27
N TRP A 74 -13.27 -0.30 7.48
CA TRP A 74 -12.28 -0.47 6.42
C TRP A 74 -12.24 -1.92 5.96
N ALA A 75 -12.23 -2.14 4.65
CA ALA A 75 -12.17 -3.47 4.05
C ALA A 75 -11.35 -3.45 2.77
N VAL A 76 -10.52 -4.48 2.60
CA VAL A 76 -9.71 -4.69 1.37
C VAL A 76 -10.26 -5.78 0.46
N LYS A 77 -11.40 -6.39 0.84
CA LYS A 77 -12.08 -7.40 0.04
C LYS A 77 -12.54 -6.80 -1.29
N GLY A 78 -12.32 -7.53 -2.37
CA GLY A 78 -12.63 -7.07 -3.73
C GLY A 78 -11.64 -6.05 -4.30
N TRP A 79 -10.53 -5.76 -3.60
CA TRP A 79 -9.46 -4.96 -4.18
C TRP A 79 -8.64 -5.79 -5.16
N THR A 80 -8.01 -5.12 -6.12
CA THR A 80 -7.02 -5.72 -7.00
C THR A 80 -5.64 -5.74 -6.31
N ALA A 81 -4.78 -6.68 -6.71
CA ALA A 81 -3.45 -6.84 -6.15
C ALA A 81 -2.61 -5.54 -6.23
N ASP A 82 -2.65 -4.83 -7.36
CA ASP A 82 -1.96 -3.54 -7.51
C ASP A 82 -2.46 -2.46 -6.58
N ARG A 83 -3.78 -2.39 -6.32
CA ARG A 83 -4.33 -1.45 -5.35
C ARG A 83 -3.82 -1.77 -3.94
N LEU A 84 -3.85 -3.04 -3.55
CA LEU A 84 -3.38 -3.47 -2.22
C LEU A 84 -1.87 -3.20 -2.05
N CYS A 85 -1.06 -3.54 -3.05
CA CYS A 85 0.38 -3.28 -3.03
C CYS A 85 0.70 -1.78 -3.00
N ARG A 86 -0.06 -0.94 -3.72
CA ARG A 86 0.07 0.53 -3.64
C ARG A 86 -0.21 1.04 -2.23
N VAL A 87 -1.32 0.62 -1.62
CA VAL A 87 -1.65 1.01 -0.24
C VAL A 87 -0.58 0.53 0.74
N SER A 88 -0.16 -0.74 0.63
CA SER A 88 0.92 -1.30 1.44
C SER A 88 2.24 -0.53 1.28
N PHE A 89 2.58 -0.13 0.06
CA PHE A 89 3.79 0.65 -0.22
C PHE A 89 3.73 2.02 0.44
N LEU A 90 2.61 2.73 0.31
CA LEU A 90 2.40 4.03 0.93
C LEU A 90 2.45 3.97 2.47
N MET A 91 1.93 2.89 3.07
CA MET A 91 2.01 2.67 4.53
C MET A 91 3.44 2.42 5.04
N ASN A 92 4.38 2.04 4.17
CA ASN A 92 5.79 1.80 4.52
C ASN A 92 6.72 2.97 4.16
N LEU A 93 6.22 4.05 3.56
CA LEU A 93 7.05 5.24 3.29
C LEU A 93 7.56 5.84 4.59
N ASP A 94 8.86 6.14 4.64
CA ASP A 94 9.49 6.77 5.80
C ASP A 94 8.98 8.21 6.00
N PRO A 95 8.28 8.51 7.12
CA PRO A 95 7.78 9.84 7.40
C PRO A 95 8.78 10.72 8.18
N SER A 96 10.02 10.25 8.41
CA SER A 96 11.02 10.94 9.24
C SER A 96 11.40 12.31 8.71
N ASP A 97 11.53 12.44 7.39
CA ASP A 97 11.68 13.73 6.71
C ASP A 97 10.32 14.20 6.17
N LYS A 98 9.68 15.10 6.93
CA LYS A 98 8.34 15.61 6.62
C LYS A 98 8.27 16.32 5.27
N ASP A 99 9.29 17.11 4.91
CA ASP A 99 9.26 17.91 3.69
C ASP A 99 9.35 17.00 2.47
N VAL A 100 10.24 15.99 2.52
CA VAL A 100 10.35 14.97 1.48
C VAL A 100 9.08 14.12 1.41
N TYR A 101 8.52 13.72 2.55
CA TYR A 101 7.29 12.93 2.61
C TYR A 101 6.11 13.67 1.98
N TYR A 102 5.83 14.90 2.42
CA TYR A 102 4.71 15.68 1.90
C TYR A 102 4.84 15.94 0.41
N LYS A 103 6.03 16.35 -0.05
CA LYS A 103 6.29 16.58 -1.46
C LYS A 103 6.12 15.30 -2.29
N THR A 104 6.50 14.15 -1.75
CA THR A 104 6.32 12.86 -2.43
C THR A 104 4.83 12.53 -2.58
N ILE A 105 4.06 12.62 -1.50
CA ILE A 105 2.61 12.38 -1.53
C ILE A 105 1.90 13.37 -2.45
N GLU A 106 2.21 14.66 -2.40
CA GLU A 106 1.64 15.68 -3.27
C GLU A 106 1.91 15.37 -4.75
N ASN A 107 3.16 15.01 -5.10
CA ASN A 107 3.50 14.63 -6.46
C ASN A 107 2.73 13.39 -6.93
N LEU A 108 2.50 12.40 -6.05
CA LEU A 108 1.68 11.24 -6.37
C LEU A 108 0.24 11.66 -6.70
N PHE A 109 -0.38 12.53 -5.90
CA PHE A 109 -1.73 13.04 -6.18
C PHE A 109 -1.81 13.82 -7.50
N LEU A 110 -0.79 14.61 -7.82
CA LEU A 110 -0.76 15.40 -9.06
C LEU A 110 -0.57 14.55 -10.31
N ALA A 111 0.13 13.42 -10.20
CA ALA A 111 0.46 12.54 -11.32
C ALA A 111 -0.45 11.31 -11.46
N ALA A 112 -1.24 10.99 -10.43
CA ALA A 112 -2.02 9.77 -10.36
C ALA A 112 -3.22 9.77 -11.30
N GLU A 113 -3.41 8.64 -11.97
CA GLU A 113 -4.62 8.31 -12.73
C GLU A 113 -5.78 7.89 -11.79
N MET A 114 -7.00 7.78 -12.30
CA MET A 114 -8.20 7.51 -11.48
C MET A 114 -8.07 6.30 -10.53
N THR A 115 -7.53 5.17 -11.00
CA THR A 115 -7.34 3.97 -10.16
C THR A 115 -6.27 4.15 -9.10
N GLU A 116 -5.28 4.99 -9.39
CA GLU A 116 -4.18 5.34 -8.51
C GLU A 116 -4.62 6.31 -7.41
N LEU A 117 -5.46 7.29 -7.76
CA LEU A 117 -6.12 8.18 -6.80
C LEU A 117 -6.96 7.39 -5.80
N VAL A 118 -7.71 6.38 -6.25
CA VAL A 118 -8.47 5.50 -5.34
C VAL A 118 -7.54 4.81 -4.34
N ALA A 119 -6.36 4.34 -4.77
CA ALA A 119 -5.37 3.75 -3.86
C ALA A 119 -4.80 4.78 -2.87
N LEU A 120 -4.46 5.98 -3.35
CA LEU A 120 -3.98 7.08 -2.51
C LEU A 120 -5.00 7.45 -1.42
N TYR A 121 -6.25 7.74 -1.79
CA TYR A 121 -7.31 8.04 -0.83
C TYR A 121 -7.56 6.90 0.16
N SER A 122 -7.42 5.64 -0.28
CA SER A 122 -7.59 4.47 0.59
C SER A 122 -6.48 4.31 1.63
N SER A 123 -5.30 4.89 1.37
CA SER A 123 -4.12 4.80 2.23
C SER A 123 -4.03 5.91 3.27
N LEU A 124 -4.77 7.01 3.10
CA LEU A 124 -4.72 8.12 4.03
C LEU A 124 -5.30 7.71 5.40
N PRO A 125 -4.66 8.12 6.51
CA PRO A 125 -5.28 8.03 7.81
C PRO A 125 -6.56 8.89 7.79
N VAL A 126 -7.68 8.30 8.21
CA VAL A 126 -8.96 8.98 8.46
C VAL A 126 -9.12 9.19 9.94
#